data_AF-A0A843KGS3-F1
#
_entry.id   AF-A0A843KGS3-F1
#
_cell.length_a   1.000
_cell.length_b   1.000
_cell.length_c   1.000
_cell.angle_alpha   90.00
_cell.angle_beta   90.00
_cell.angle_gamma   90.00
#
_symmetry.space_group_name_H-M   'P 1'
#
loop_
_entity.id
_entity.type
_entity.pdbx_description
1 polymer ?
#
loop_
_entity_poly.entity_id
_entity_poly.type
_entity_poly.pdbx_seq_one_letter_code
_entity_poly.pdbx_strand_id
1 'polypeptide(L)'
;MITLEPVGVVHSPYTKPGQAPRQGRDSEAVSTLEVFPPFIPALGSMKGIRHIWVLYWMDRAERDLLLTRRSDWKEARPVFSIRSPARPNPIALSIGEILSVSGGIITVRGLEALDNSPILDIKPYIRSLDCIPLSEAEEQP
;
A
#
# COMPACT_ATOMS: atom_id res chain seq x y z
N MET A 1 -19.79 9.25 -10.76
CA MET A 1 -19.42 8.84 -9.39
C MET A 1 -18.79 7.46 -9.49
N ILE A 2 -17.63 7.25 -8.89
CA ILE A 2 -16.98 5.93 -8.84
C ILE A 2 -17.21 5.38 -7.44
N THR A 3 -17.73 4.17 -7.34
CA THR A 3 -17.86 3.43 -6.07
C THR A 3 -16.84 2.30 -6.10
N LEU A 4 -16.06 2.18 -5.02
CA LEU A 4 -15.08 1.11 -4.86
C LEU A 4 -15.63 0.08 -3.87
N GLU A 5 -15.47 -1.19 -4.21
CA GLU A 5 -15.80 -2.32 -3.34
C GLU A 5 -14.49 -2.87 -2.74
N PRO A 6 -14.30 -2.84 -1.42
CA PRO A 6 -13.14 -3.46 -0.80
C PRO A 6 -13.13 -4.97 -1.02
N VAL A 7 -11.98 -5.51 -1.42
CA VAL A 7 -11.78 -6.94 -1.67
C VAL A 7 -11.24 -7.70 -0.46
N GLY A 8 -10.89 -6.96 0.60
CA GLY A 8 -10.31 -7.53 1.81
C GLY A 8 -9.95 -6.46 2.83
N VAL A 9 -9.23 -6.87 3.86
CA VAL A 9 -8.77 -6.02 4.95
C VAL A 9 -7.31 -6.34 5.31
N VAL A 10 -6.55 -5.31 5.64
CA VAL A 10 -5.19 -5.48 6.19
C VAL A 10 -5.26 -5.68 7.70
N HIS A 11 -4.58 -6.70 8.21
CA HIS A 11 -4.25 -6.81 9.63
C HIS A 11 -2.76 -6.53 9.83
N SER A 12 -2.44 -5.53 10.64
CA SER A 12 -1.06 -5.07 10.85
C SER A 12 -0.80 -4.70 12.31
N PRO A 13 0.46 -4.60 12.76
CA PRO A 13 0.76 -4.16 14.13
C PRO A 13 0.52 -2.66 14.35
N TYR A 14 0.13 -1.90 13.31
CA TYR A 14 0.00 -0.44 13.37
C TYR A 14 -1.45 -0.04 13.61
N THR A 15 -1.84 0.11 14.87
CA THR A 15 -3.23 0.40 15.26
C THR A 15 -3.55 1.89 15.33
N LYS A 16 -2.53 2.75 15.38
CA LYS A 16 -2.68 4.21 15.53
C LYS A 16 -1.85 4.99 14.51
N PRO A 17 -2.31 6.18 14.07
CA PRO A 17 -1.49 7.10 13.28
C PRO A 17 -0.14 7.36 13.96
N GLY A 18 0.93 7.34 13.16
CA GLY A 18 2.31 7.52 13.63
C GLY A 18 3.02 6.24 14.10
N GLN A 19 2.33 5.10 14.21
CA GLN A 19 2.97 3.80 14.47
C GLN A 19 3.49 3.14 13.19
N ALA A 20 2.78 3.33 12.07
CA ALA A 20 3.21 2.80 10.78
C ALA A 20 4.51 3.47 10.31
N PRO A 21 5.42 2.72 9.64
CA PRO A 21 6.61 3.28 9.04
C PRO A 21 6.22 4.28 7.94
N ARG A 22 7.15 5.17 7.58
CA ARG A 22 6.91 6.13 6.49
C ARG A 22 6.70 5.45 5.14
N GLN A 23 7.40 4.34 4.91
CA GLN A 23 7.29 3.47 3.76
C GLN A 23 7.46 2.03 4.24
N GLY A 24 6.61 1.11 3.79
CA GLY A 24 6.60 -0.24 4.32
C GLY A 24 7.89 -1.00 4.03
N ARG A 25 8.57 -0.68 2.91
CA ARG A 25 9.88 -1.26 2.54
C ARG A 25 11.00 -1.09 3.58
N ASP A 26 10.84 -0.15 4.50
CA ASP A 26 11.82 0.13 5.57
C ASP A 26 11.47 -0.63 6.86
N SER A 27 10.50 -1.53 6.82
CA SER A 27 10.02 -2.30 7.98
C SER A 27 10.02 -3.81 7.71
N GLU A 28 10.47 -4.56 8.72
CA GLU A 28 10.40 -6.03 8.76
C GLU A 28 9.10 -6.53 9.41
N ALA A 29 8.19 -5.65 9.80
CA ALA A 29 6.94 -6.04 10.42
C ALA A 29 6.09 -6.88 9.45
N VAL A 30 5.56 -7.98 9.98
CA VAL A 30 4.65 -8.87 9.25
C VAL A 30 3.23 -8.35 9.37
N SER A 31 2.50 -8.39 8.26
CA SER A 31 1.07 -8.09 8.16
C SER A 31 0.39 -9.21 7.38
N THR A 32 -0.93 -9.31 7.52
CA THR A 32 -1.73 -10.25 6.72
C THR A 32 -2.78 -9.50 5.92
N LEU A 33 -2.99 -9.93 4.69
CA LEU A 33 -4.07 -9.49 3.82
C LEU A 33 -5.16 -10.56 3.87
N GLU A 34 -6.27 -10.27 4.55
CA GLU A 34 -7.43 -11.14 4.54
C GLU A 34 -8.32 -10.75 3.35
N VAL A 35 -8.41 -11.64 2.36
CA VAL A 35 -9.29 -11.47 1.21
C VAL A 35 -10.69 -11.96 1.56
N PHE A 36 -11.72 -11.15 1.28
CA PHE A 36 -13.08 -11.50 1.63
C PHE A 36 -13.58 -12.72 0.83
N PRO A 37 -14.49 -13.53 1.39
CA PRO A 37 -14.90 -14.80 0.80
C PRO A 37 -15.29 -14.76 -0.69
N PRO A 38 -16.06 -13.76 -1.18
CA PRO A 38 -16.42 -13.69 -2.60
C PRO A 38 -15.21 -13.54 -3.55
N PHE A 39 -14.10 -12.98 -3.06
CA PHE A 39 -12.91 -12.69 -3.86
C PHE A 39 -11.78 -13.72 -3.70
N ILE A 40 -11.88 -14.65 -2.74
CA ILE A 40 -10.87 -15.72 -2.54
C ILE A 40 -10.55 -16.49 -3.84
N PRO A 41 -11.52 -16.85 -4.70
CA PRO A 41 -11.21 -17.54 -5.97
C PRO A 41 -10.26 -16.76 -6.88
N ALA A 42 -10.20 -15.43 -6.77
CA ALA A 42 -9.31 -14.58 -7.57
C ALA A 42 -7.82 -14.70 -7.18
N LEU A 43 -7.51 -15.28 -6.02
CA LEU A 43 -6.11 -15.56 -5.63
C LEU A 43 -5.46 -16.63 -6.52
N GLY A 44 -6.26 -17.56 -7.06
CA GLY A 44 -5.72 -18.68 -7.83
C GLY A 44 -4.61 -19.42 -7.08
N SER A 45 -3.47 -19.66 -7.73
CA SER A 45 -2.35 -20.38 -7.09
C SER A 45 -1.32 -19.48 -6.40
N MET A 46 -1.21 -18.20 -6.78
CA MET A 46 -0.12 -17.28 -6.42
C MET A 46 1.32 -17.85 -6.56
N LYS A 47 1.48 -19.02 -7.18
CA LYS A 47 2.73 -19.79 -7.16
C LYS A 47 3.81 -19.07 -7.97
N GLY A 48 4.98 -18.87 -7.38
CA GLY A 48 6.11 -18.19 -8.00
C GLY A 48 6.04 -16.66 -7.95
N ILE A 49 4.96 -16.07 -7.42
CA ILE A 49 4.87 -14.63 -7.17
C ILE A 49 5.57 -14.36 -5.84
N ARG A 50 6.63 -13.54 -5.86
CA ARG A 50 7.39 -13.16 -4.65
C ARG A 50 6.95 -11.82 -4.05
N HIS A 51 6.55 -10.89 -4.91
CA HIS A 51 6.15 -9.54 -4.50
C HIS A 51 4.83 -9.18 -5.17
N ILE A 52 4.03 -8.41 -4.46
CA ILE A 52 2.74 -7.91 -4.91
C ILE A 52 2.62 -6.43 -4.65
N TRP A 53 1.98 -5.72 -5.57
CA TRP A 53 1.35 -4.45 -5.28
C TRP A 53 0.09 -4.68 -4.48
N VAL A 54 -0.07 -3.88 -3.42
CA VAL A 54 -1.28 -3.82 -2.62
C VAL A 54 -1.79 -2.39 -2.69
N LEU A 55 -2.97 -2.22 -3.27
CA LEU A 55 -3.70 -0.96 -3.22
C LEU A 55 -4.69 -1.06 -2.09
N TYR A 56 -4.63 -0.12 -1.16
CA TYR A 56 -5.55 -0.05 -0.03
C TYR A 56 -6.01 1.38 0.18
N TRP A 57 -7.15 1.52 0.85
CA TRP A 57 -7.75 2.81 1.16
C TRP A 57 -7.27 3.28 2.53
N MET A 58 -6.60 4.44 2.57
CA MET A 58 -6.25 5.10 3.84
C MET A 58 -7.50 5.85 4.36
N ASP A 59 -8.42 5.06 4.89
CA ASP A 59 -9.72 5.45 5.43
C ASP A 59 -9.69 6.60 6.46
N ARG A 60 -8.57 6.77 7.16
CA ARG A 60 -8.34 7.81 8.18
C ARG A 60 -7.65 9.07 7.65
N ALA A 61 -7.39 9.17 6.34
CA ALA A 61 -6.68 10.31 5.76
C ALA A 61 -7.61 11.49 5.43
N GLU A 62 -7.08 12.71 5.58
CA GLU A 62 -7.74 13.93 5.14
C GLU A 62 -7.84 13.99 3.60
N ARG A 63 -9.01 14.35 3.07
CA ARG A 63 -9.31 14.25 1.64
C ARG A 63 -9.44 15.59 0.92
N ASP A 64 -9.56 16.67 1.66
CA ASP A 64 -9.73 18.03 1.15
C ASP A 64 -8.40 18.80 1.00
N LEU A 65 -7.30 18.24 1.50
CA LEU A 65 -5.97 18.83 1.38
C LEU A 65 -5.37 18.67 -0.02
N LEU A 66 -5.03 19.80 -0.64
CA LEU A 66 -4.28 19.85 -1.92
C LEU A 66 -2.79 20.13 -1.71
N LEU A 67 -2.42 20.70 -0.55
CA LEU A 67 -1.04 20.90 -0.13
C LEU A 67 -0.88 20.33 1.28
N THR A 68 0.29 19.75 1.55
CA THR A 68 0.61 19.25 2.89
C THR A 68 2.09 19.43 3.18
N ARG A 69 2.41 19.57 4.47
CA ARG A 69 3.76 19.82 4.96
C ARG A 69 4.12 18.77 5.99
N ARG A 70 5.21 18.05 5.73
CA ARG A 70 5.84 17.21 6.75
C ARG A 70 6.57 18.08 7.77
N SER A 71 6.74 17.56 8.98
CA SER A 71 7.46 18.29 10.05
C SER A 71 8.90 18.64 9.66
N ASP A 72 9.55 17.83 8.83
CA ASP A 72 10.91 18.01 8.34
C ASP A 72 11.03 18.89 7.07
N TRP A 73 9.92 19.48 6.60
CA TRP A 73 9.91 20.36 5.43
C TRP A 73 9.70 21.82 5.81
N LYS A 74 10.46 22.71 5.16
CA LYS A 74 10.29 24.18 5.27
C LYS A 74 8.94 24.62 4.70
N GLU A 75 8.59 24.15 3.51
CA GLU A 75 7.37 24.54 2.79
C GLU A 75 6.43 23.35 2.57
N ALA A 76 5.13 23.65 2.45
CA ALA A 76 4.14 22.66 2.00
C ALA A 76 4.38 22.28 0.54
N ARG A 77 4.05 21.03 0.17
CA ARG A 77 4.13 20.56 -1.22
C ARG A 77 2.75 20.10 -1.72
N PRO A 78 2.46 20.24 -3.03
CA PRO A 78 1.26 19.68 -3.63
C PRO A 78 1.16 18.16 -3.41
N VAL A 79 -0.01 17.65 -3.03
CA VAL A 79 -0.18 16.24 -2.65
C VAL A 79 0.13 15.24 -3.78
N PHE A 80 0.07 15.68 -5.04
CA PHE A 80 0.38 14.85 -6.20
C PHE A 80 1.87 14.75 -6.54
N SER A 81 2.73 15.62 -6.00
CA SER A 81 4.19 15.50 -6.17
C SER A 81 4.85 14.67 -5.08
N ILE A 82 4.06 14.07 -4.18
CA ILE A 82 4.54 13.37 -2.99
C ILE A 82 3.65 12.16 -2.66
N ARG A 83 4.07 11.36 -1.68
CA ARG A 83 3.35 10.14 -1.24
C ARG A 83 2.54 10.33 0.05
N SER A 84 2.05 11.55 0.30
CA SER A 84 1.23 11.84 1.48
C SER A 84 -0.06 11.02 1.50
N PRO A 85 -0.51 10.52 2.67
CA PRO A 85 -1.81 9.89 2.81
C PRO A 85 -2.96 10.88 2.56
N ALA A 86 -2.80 12.14 2.95
CA ALA A 86 -3.78 13.18 2.69
C ALA A 86 -3.82 13.54 1.21
N ARG A 87 -4.93 13.23 0.52
CA ARG A 87 -5.19 13.45 -0.91
C ARG A 87 -6.67 13.18 -1.23
N PRO A 88 -7.22 13.70 -2.35
CA PRO A 88 -8.64 13.53 -2.72
C PRO A 88 -9.16 12.09 -2.71
N ASN A 89 -8.35 11.17 -3.25
CA ASN A 89 -8.59 9.74 -3.23
C ASN A 89 -7.40 9.08 -2.52
N PRO A 90 -7.49 8.79 -1.21
CA PRO A 90 -6.40 8.27 -0.38
C PRO A 90 -6.10 6.79 -0.68
N ILE A 91 -5.85 6.49 -1.95
CA ILE A 91 -5.39 5.18 -2.44
C ILE A 91 -3.89 5.12 -2.18
N ALA A 92 -3.49 4.19 -1.33
CA ALA A 92 -2.11 3.84 -1.10
C ALA A 92 -1.63 2.80 -2.11
N LEU A 93 -0.32 2.75 -2.30
CA LEU A 93 0.36 1.79 -3.16
C LEU A 93 1.59 1.28 -2.42
N SER A 94 1.57 0.01 -2.02
CA SER A 94 2.68 -0.61 -1.29
C SER A 94 3.14 -1.89 -1.99
N ILE A 95 4.43 -2.21 -1.88
CA ILE A 95 4.97 -3.50 -2.30
C ILE A 95 5.05 -4.41 -1.07
N GLY A 96 4.33 -5.52 -1.08
CA GLY A 96 4.47 -6.58 -0.09
C GLY A 96 5.30 -7.74 -0.63
N GLU A 97 6.25 -8.25 0.16
CA GLU A 97 6.86 -9.55 -0.10
C GLU A 97 5.97 -10.65 0.48
N ILE A 98 5.60 -11.63 -0.35
CA ILE A 98 4.78 -12.77 0.08
C ILE A 98 5.64 -13.73 0.90
N LEU A 99 5.22 -13.97 2.14
CA LEU A 99 5.79 -14.98 3.04
C LEU A 99 4.99 -16.29 2.98
N SER A 100 3.67 -16.21 2.87
CA SER A 100 2.79 -17.37 2.70
C SER A 100 1.43 -16.98 2.13
N VAL A 101 0.72 -17.96 1.55
CA VAL A 101 -0.67 -17.83 1.10
C VAL A 101 -1.45 -19.05 1.56
N SER A 102 -2.56 -18.85 2.28
CA SER A 102 -3.42 -19.95 2.74
C SER A 102 -4.83 -19.45 3.05
N GLY A 103 -5.85 -20.16 2.56
CA GLY A 103 -7.25 -19.96 3.00
C GLY A 103 -7.83 -18.56 2.80
N GLY A 104 -7.35 -17.79 1.80
CA GLY A 104 -7.74 -16.39 1.60
C GLY A 104 -6.85 -15.37 2.30
N ILE A 105 -5.84 -15.83 3.05
CA ILE A 105 -4.89 -14.99 3.76
C ILE A 105 -3.55 -14.97 3.01
N ILE A 106 -3.03 -13.78 2.73
CA ILE A 106 -1.66 -13.57 2.25
C ILE A 106 -0.85 -12.96 3.38
N THR A 107 0.14 -13.67 3.88
CA THR A 107 1.09 -13.12 4.86
C THR A 107 2.19 -12.40 4.12
N VAL A 108 2.46 -11.15 4.49
CA VAL A 108 3.46 -10.31 3.82
C VAL A 108 4.33 -9.54 4.81
N ARG A 109 5.51 -9.11 4.35
CA ARG A 109 6.26 -8.01 4.97
C ARG A 109 6.38 -6.84 4.00
N GLY A 110 6.71 -5.66 4.52
CA GLY A 110 6.94 -4.48 3.69
C GLY A 110 5.75 -3.54 3.50
N LEU A 111 4.71 -3.64 4.35
CA LEU A 111 3.53 -2.76 4.31
C LEU A 111 3.57 -1.68 5.40
N GLU A 112 3.02 -0.51 5.08
CA GLU A 112 2.81 0.63 5.97
C GLU A 112 1.32 0.93 6.27
N ALA A 113 0.42 -0.01 5.96
CA ALA A 113 -1.02 0.14 6.18
C ALA A 113 -1.38 0.04 7.67
N LEU A 114 -2.28 0.90 8.14
CA LEU A 114 -2.85 0.76 9.47
C LEU A 114 -3.72 -0.51 9.55
N ASP A 115 -3.87 -1.03 10.75
CA ASP A 115 -4.73 -2.17 11.03
C ASP A 115 -6.17 -1.84 10.62
N ASN A 116 -6.87 -2.82 10.05
CA ASN A 116 -8.20 -2.70 9.46
C ASN A 116 -8.30 -1.80 8.22
N SER A 117 -7.19 -1.41 7.57
CA SER A 117 -7.26 -0.66 6.31
C SER A 117 -7.92 -1.50 5.18
N PRO A 118 -8.92 -0.98 4.44
CA PRO A 118 -9.58 -1.73 3.38
C PRO A 118 -8.67 -1.95 2.17
N ILE A 119 -8.60 -3.19 1.68
CA ILE A 119 -7.87 -3.54 0.46
C ILE A 119 -8.76 -3.27 -0.74
N LEU A 120 -8.23 -2.58 -1.75
CA LEU A 120 -8.91 -2.29 -3.00
C LEU A 120 -8.50 -3.25 -4.10
N ASP A 121 -7.21 -3.61 -4.16
CA ASP A 121 -6.67 -4.41 -5.26
C ASP A 121 -5.32 -5.05 -4.90
N ILE A 122 -5.00 -6.16 -5.55
CA ILE A 122 -3.75 -6.91 -5.38
C ILE A 122 -3.24 -7.30 -6.77
N LYS A 123 -1.99 -6.96 -7.09
CA LYS A 123 -1.37 -7.27 -8.39
C LYS A 123 0.02 -7.85 -8.21
N PRO A 124 0.49 -8.76 -9.09
CA PRO A 124 1.89 -9.17 -9.07
C PRO A 124 2.80 -7.96 -9.34
N TYR A 125 3.89 -7.85 -8.59
CA TYR A 125 4.98 -6.96 -8.95
C TYR A 125 5.85 -7.65 -10.01
N ILE A 126 6.01 -6.99 -11.17
CA ILE A 126 6.78 -7.48 -12.30
C ILE A 126 7.89 -6.47 -12.58
N ARG A 127 9.12 -6.83 -12.22
CA ARG A 127 10.29 -5.93 -12.34
C ARG A 127 10.43 -5.30 -13.73
N SER A 128 10.22 -6.04 -14.82
CA SER A 128 10.37 -5.52 -16.18
C SER A 128 9.28 -4.52 -16.60
N LEU A 129 8.16 -4.47 -15.85
CA LEU A 129 7.06 -3.55 -16.11
C LEU A 129 7.06 -2.39 -15.11
N ASP A 130 7.32 -2.69 -13.84
CA ASP A 130 7.14 -1.75 -12.73
C ASP A 130 8.41 -0.95 -12.38
N CYS A 131 9.58 -1.41 -12.84
CA CYS A 131 10.86 -0.75 -12.58
C CYS A 131 11.39 -0.12 -13.86
N ILE A 132 11.37 1.21 -13.91
CA ILE A 132 12.02 2.00 -14.96
C ILE A 132 13.45 2.28 -14.47
N PRO A 133 14.50 1.73 -15.13
CA PRO A 133 15.86 2.07 -14.77
C PRO A 133 16.09 3.56 -15.05
N LEU A 134 16.39 4.32 -14.01
CA LEU A 134 16.80 5.71 -14.15
C LEU A 134 18.27 5.76 -14.60
N SER A 135 18.60 6.70 -15.47
CA SER A 135 20.01 7.03 -15.70
C SER A 135 20.55 7.78 -14.48
N GLU A 136 21.86 7.67 -14.18
CA GLU A 136 22.49 8.35 -13.04
C GLU A 136 22.28 9.88 -13.02
N ALA A 137 21.85 10.47 -14.13
CA ALA A 137 21.56 11.91 -14.26
C ALA A 137 20.11 12.30 -13.88
N GLU A 138 19.25 11.35 -13.54
CA GLU A 138 17.81 11.53 -13.33
C GLU A 138 17.35 11.06 -11.94
N GLU A 139 18.10 11.36 -10.88
CA GLU A 139 17.59 11.17 -9.53
C GLU A 139 16.33 12.03 -9.33
N GLN A 140 15.17 11.38 -9.29
CA GLN A 140 13.94 12.02 -8.87
C GLN A 140 13.95 12.19 -7.34
N PRO A 141 13.45 13.33 -6.83
CA PRO A 141 13.49 13.69 -5.41
C PRO A 141 12.62 12.81 -4.50
#